data_AF-A0A9W9YYT9-F1
#
_entry.id   AF-A0A9W9YYT9-F1
#
_cell.length_a   1.000
_cell.length_b   1.000
_cell.length_c   1.000
_cell.angle_alpha   90.00
_cell.angle_beta   90.00
_cell.angle_gamma   90.00
#
_symmetry.space_group_name_H-M   'P 1'
#
loop_
_entity.id
_entity.type
_entity.pdbx_description
1 polymer ?
#
loop_
_entity_poly.entity_id
_entity_poly.type
_entity_poly.pdbx_seq_one_letter_code
_entity_poly.pdbx_strand_id
1 'polypeptide(L)'
;MSDIPCEVTDSTITLKWSEPQSYGREITQYTVYQRIVTDGKLAEWDELKTITDVSVRELKVVLEKGKVYEFVVTATNVHGESLIEEGKLKRVKTIGDIDGGDQQSHGTTGSSCDKEKRILHAVYASLIILSLIINLILGVIIWKMRRRSGK
;
A
#
# COMPACT_ATOMS: atom_id res chain seq x y z
N MET A 1 -43.64 13.23 -8.22
CA MET A 1 -42.42 13.50 -9.02
C MET A 1 -41.35 12.60 -8.44
N SER A 2 -40.94 11.58 -9.18
CA SER A 2 -40.00 10.57 -8.70
C SER A 2 -38.60 11.16 -8.63
N ASP A 3 -38.03 11.22 -7.43
CA ASP A 3 -36.60 11.48 -7.26
C ASP A 3 -35.83 10.28 -7.83
N ILE A 4 -35.03 10.54 -8.86
CA ILE A 4 -34.10 9.57 -9.44
C ILE A 4 -32.83 9.64 -8.59
N PRO A 5 -32.39 8.57 -7.92
CA PRO A 5 -31.11 8.59 -7.23
C PRO A 5 -29.99 8.70 -8.27
N CYS A 6 -29.07 9.66 -8.08
CA CYS A 6 -27.81 9.67 -8.81
C CYS A 6 -26.96 8.50 -8.33
N GLU A 7 -27.16 7.33 -8.92
CA GLU A 7 -26.28 6.19 -8.73
C GLU A 7 -24.95 6.51 -9.43
N VAL A 8 -23.94 6.90 -8.67
CA VAL A 8 -22.58 7.05 -9.19
C VAL A 8 -22.02 5.63 -9.34
N THR A 9 -22.21 5.05 -10.52
CA THR A 9 -21.85 3.66 -10.86
C THR A 9 -20.36 3.40 -11.03
N ASP A 10 -19.53 4.44 -11.07
CA ASP A 10 -18.18 4.29 -11.60
C ASP A 10 -17.16 4.04 -10.49
N SER A 11 -16.72 2.79 -10.36
CA SER A 11 -15.57 2.40 -9.53
C SER A 11 -14.25 2.81 -10.22
N THR A 12 -14.10 4.11 -10.48
CA THR A 12 -12.92 4.66 -11.13
C THR A 12 -11.84 4.95 -10.09
N ILE A 13 -10.63 4.43 -10.33
CA ILE A 13 -9.44 4.76 -9.55
C ILE A 13 -8.45 5.57 -10.38
N THR A 14 -7.59 6.33 -9.69
CA THR A 14 -6.40 6.94 -10.28
C THR A 14 -5.18 6.26 -9.69
N LEU A 15 -4.49 5.45 -10.49
CA LEU A 15 -3.18 4.91 -10.16
C LEU A 15 -2.16 6.04 -10.28
N LYS A 16 -1.31 6.20 -9.28
CA LYS A 16 -0.17 7.13 -9.31
C LYS A 16 1.09 6.37 -8.90
N TRP A 17 2.19 6.60 -9.59
CA TRP A 17 3.47 5.95 -9.30
C TRP A 17 4.62 6.94 -9.37
N SER A 18 5.63 6.71 -8.54
CA SER A 18 6.93 7.37 -8.68
C SER A 18 7.75 6.66 -9.74
N GLU A 19 8.85 7.29 -10.15
CA GLU A 19 9.86 6.59 -10.95
C GLU A 19 10.38 5.35 -10.22
N PRO A 20 10.24 4.15 -10.82
CA PRO A 20 10.86 2.96 -10.28
C PRO A 20 12.38 3.07 -10.32
N GLN A 21 13.06 2.26 -9.52
CA GLN A 21 14.52 2.23 -9.47
C GLN A 21 15.09 1.92 -10.87
N SER A 22 15.78 2.89 -11.46
CA SER A 22 16.34 2.78 -12.81
C SER A 22 17.85 2.52 -12.84
N TYR A 23 18.51 2.47 -11.68
CA TYR A 23 19.97 2.31 -11.51
C TYR A 23 20.79 3.27 -12.40
N GLY A 24 20.26 4.47 -12.64
CA GLY A 24 20.91 5.49 -13.47
C GLY A 24 20.86 5.17 -14.97
N ARG A 25 19.88 4.40 -15.44
CA ARG A 25 19.58 4.20 -16.86
C ARG A 25 18.27 4.89 -17.20
N GLU A 26 18.22 5.50 -18.38
CA GLU A 26 17.02 6.19 -18.84
C GLU A 26 15.88 5.19 -19.05
N ILE A 27 14.72 5.49 -18.45
CA ILE A 27 13.49 4.74 -18.68
C ILE A 27 12.89 5.23 -19.99
N THR A 28 12.41 4.30 -20.80
CA THR A 28 11.79 4.58 -22.11
C THR A 28 10.29 4.31 -22.12
N GLN A 29 9.78 3.54 -21.16
CA GLN A 29 8.38 3.15 -21.10
C GLN A 29 7.98 2.71 -19.68
N TYR A 30 6.70 2.92 -19.34
CA TYR A 30 6.00 2.23 -18.26
C TYR A 30 5.00 1.22 -18.82
N THR A 31 4.85 0.08 -18.15
CA THR A 31 3.76 -0.85 -18.39
C THR A 31 2.97 -1.03 -17.11
N VAL A 32 1.66 -0.84 -17.18
CA VAL A 32 0.73 -1.07 -16.07
C VAL A 32 0.10 -2.43 -16.28
N TYR A 33 0.26 -3.31 -15.30
CA TYR A 33 -0.40 -4.61 -15.25
C TYR A 33 -1.47 -4.62 -14.18
N GLN A 34 -2.48 -5.47 -14.39
CA GLN A 34 -3.53 -5.75 -13.41
C GLN A 34 -3.74 -7.26 -13.28
N ARG A 35 -4.24 -7.70 -12.12
CA ARG A 35 -4.80 -9.06 -11.96
C ARG A 35 -5.96 -9.05 -10.98
N ILE A 36 -6.87 -10.00 -11.13
CA ILE A 36 -7.99 -10.19 -10.19
C ILE A 36 -7.59 -11.19 -9.09
N VAL A 37 -8.03 -10.92 -7.86
CA VAL A 37 -7.89 -11.83 -6.72
C VAL A 37 -9.27 -12.41 -6.38
N THR A 38 -9.42 -13.72 -6.55
CA THR A 38 -10.68 -14.45 -6.30
C THR A 38 -10.44 -15.51 -5.24
N ASP A 39 -11.16 -15.45 -4.11
CA ASP A 39 -11.07 -16.42 -3.01
C ASP A 39 -9.63 -16.73 -2.55
N GLY A 40 -8.77 -15.70 -2.52
CA GLY A 40 -7.37 -15.81 -2.13
C GLY A 40 -6.44 -16.38 -3.21
N LYS A 41 -6.95 -16.70 -4.40
CA LYS A 41 -6.16 -17.09 -5.58
C LYS A 41 -5.88 -15.88 -6.46
N LEU A 42 -4.65 -15.81 -6.96
CA LEU A 42 -4.17 -14.77 -7.86
C LEU A 42 -4.34 -15.24 -9.30
N ALA A 43 -5.01 -14.46 -10.14
CA ALA A 43 -4.99 -14.66 -11.59
C ALA A 43 -3.61 -14.31 -12.17
N GLU A 44 -3.39 -14.64 -13.44
CA GLU A 44 -2.23 -14.16 -14.19
C GLU A 44 -2.27 -12.64 -14.36
N TRP A 45 -1.10 -12.05 -14.62
CA TRP A 45 -0.99 -10.62 -14.88
C TRP A 45 -1.47 -10.31 -16.30
N ASP A 46 -2.46 -9.42 -16.39
CA ASP A 46 -2.93 -8.84 -17.63
C ASP A 46 -2.27 -7.48 -17.87
N GLU A 47 -1.75 -7.24 -19.07
CA GLU A 47 -1.26 -5.92 -19.47
C GLU A 47 -2.45 -4.98 -19.68
N LEU A 48 -2.53 -3.93 -18.86
CA LEU A 48 -3.58 -2.93 -18.95
C LEU A 48 -3.19 -1.80 -19.91
N LYS A 49 -1.96 -1.31 -19.80
CA LYS A 49 -1.50 -0.18 -20.61
C LYS A 49 0.02 -0.05 -20.69
N THR A 50 0.52 0.14 -21.91
CA THR A 50 1.84 0.68 -22.21
C THR A 50 1.81 2.21 -22.34
N ILE A 51 2.77 2.89 -21.71
CA ILE A 51 2.92 4.34 -21.69
C ILE A 51 4.36 4.70 -22.08
N THR A 52 4.55 5.27 -23.27
CA THR A 52 5.88 5.69 -23.77
C THR A 52 6.25 7.12 -23.40
N ASP A 53 5.28 7.96 -23.06
CA ASP A 53 5.55 9.27 -22.46
C ASP A 53 5.94 9.08 -20.99
N VAL A 54 7.24 9.08 -20.72
CA VAL A 54 7.80 8.83 -19.39
C VAL A 54 7.56 9.95 -18.37
N SER A 55 7.00 11.08 -18.82
CA SER A 55 6.53 12.15 -17.93
C SER A 55 5.19 11.80 -17.25
N VAL A 56 4.41 10.88 -17.85
CA VAL A 56 3.13 10.43 -17.30
C VAL A 56 3.36 9.52 -16.10
N ARG A 57 2.78 9.90 -14.95
CA ARG A 57 2.91 9.20 -13.65
C ARG A 57 1.57 8.83 -13.03
N GLU A 58 0.51 8.89 -13.83
CA GLU A 58 -0.82 8.52 -13.39
C GLU A 58 -1.66 7.90 -14.52
N LEU A 59 -2.58 7.01 -14.15
CA LEU A 59 -3.52 6.36 -15.05
C LEU A 59 -4.88 6.21 -14.36
N LYS A 60 -5.95 6.66 -15.02
CA LYS A 60 -7.33 6.39 -14.58
C LYS A 60 -7.79 5.04 -15.10
N VAL A 61 -8.37 4.23 -14.23
CA VAL A 61 -8.84 2.87 -14.53
C VAL A 61 -10.25 2.71 -14.01
N VAL A 62 -11.14 2.19 -14.84
CA VAL A 62 -12.51 1.82 -14.46
C VAL A 62 -12.49 0.34 -14.04
N LEU A 63 -13.02 0.06 -12.86
CA LEU A 63 -13.04 -1.29 -12.30
C LEU A 63 -14.46 -1.85 -12.27
N GLU A 64 -14.57 -3.17 -12.36
CA GLU A 64 -15.84 -3.83 -12.12
C GLU A 64 -16.13 -3.90 -10.61
N LYS A 65 -17.40 -3.72 -10.25
CA LYS A 65 -17.88 -3.77 -8.86
C LYS A 65 -17.73 -5.18 -8.27
N GLY A 66 -17.58 -5.26 -6.94
CA GLY A 66 -17.49 -6.52 -6.20
C GLY A 66 -16.22 -7.35 -6.41
N LYS A 67 -15.20 -6.83 -7.11
CA LYS A 67 -13.94 -7.51 -7.39
C LYS A 67 -12.78 -6.95 -6.58
N VAL A 68 -11.72 -7.75 -6.46
CA VAL A 68 -10.44 -7.32 -5.89
C VAL A 68 -9.40 -7.33 -6.99
N TYR A 69 -8.72 -6.21 -7.17
CA TYR A 69 -7.68 -6.04 -8.16
C TYR A 69 -6.34 -5.80 -7.49
N GLU A 70 -5.27 -6.27 -8.12
CA GLU A 70 -3.90 -5.84 -7.86
C GLU A 70 -3.31 -5.19 -9.10
N PHE A 71 -2.54 -4.13 -8.89
CA PHE A 71 -1.85 -3.39 -9.94
C PHE A 71 -0.36 -3.34 -9.67
N VAL A 72 0.42 -3.37 -10.73
CA VAL A 72 1.85 -3.07 -10.70
C VAL A 72 2.22 -2.22 -11.90
N VAL A 73 3.24 -1.37 -11.71
CA VAL A 73 3.84 -0.60 -12.78
C VAL A 73 5.30 -1.03 -12.89
N THR A 74 5.68 -1.50 -14.07
CA THR A 74 7.05 -1.82 -14.45
C THR A 74 7.64 -0.68 -15.27
N ALA A 75 8.97 -0.60 -15.30
CA ALA A 75 9.71 0.33 -16.14
C ALA A 75 10.60 -0.45 -17.10
N THR A 76 10.66 0.02 -18.35
CA THR A 76 11.55 -0.52 -19.38
C THR A 76 12.68 0.45 -19.66
N ASN A 77 13.90 -0.08 -19.73
CA ASN A 77 15.08 0.65 -20.20
C ASN A 77 15.82 -0.18 -21.26
N VAL A 78 17.05 0.22 -21.60
CA VAL A 78 17.88 -0.47 -22.61
C VAL A 78 18.17 -1.95 -22.29
N HIS A 79 18.02 -2.39 -21.04
CA HIS A 79 18.20 -3.78 -20.60
C HIS A 79 16.89 -4.57 -20.53
N GLY A 80 15.77 -3.96 -20.91
CA GLY A 80 14.44 -4.55 -20.84
C GLY A 80 13.61 -4.04 -19.66
N GLU A 81 12.56 -4.79 -19.39
CA GLU A 81 11.54 -4.46 -18.40
C GLU A 81 11.91 -4.95 -16.99
N SER A 82 11.60 -4.15 -15.98
CA SER A 82 11.80 -4.52 -14.58
C SER A 82 10.88 -5.69 -14.16
N LEU A 83 11.34 -6.51 -13.23
CA LEU A 83 10.52 -7.56 -12.63
C LEU A 83 9.35 -6.99 -11.81
N ILE A 84 8.27 -7.75 -11.74
CA ILE A 84 7.14 -7.48 -10.84
C ILE A 84 7.57 -7.85 -9.42
N GLU A 85 7.62 -6.85 -8.54
CA GLU A 85 7.89 -7.04 -7.11
C GLU A 85 6.58 -7.11 -6.32
N GLU A 86 6.26 -8.28 -5.75
CA GLU A 86 5.03 -8.50 -4.96
C GLU A 86 4.88 -7.52 -3.78
N GLY A 87 5.98 -6.95 -3.28
CA GLY A 87 5.96 -5.91 -2.22
C GLY A 87 5.55 -4.51 -2.68
N LYS A 88 5.50 -4.25 -3.98
CA LYS A 88 5.16 -2.92 -4.57
C LYS A 88 3.77 -2.88 -5.20
N LEU A 89 2.98 -3.94 -5.03
CA LEU A 89 1.64 -4.03 -5.61
C LEU A 89 0.66 -3.08 -4.93
N LYS A 90 -0.28 -2.55 -5.72
CA LYS A 90 -1.42 -1.77 -5.21
C LYS A 90 -2.67 -2.63 -5.29
N ARG A 91 -3.22 -3.00 -4.12
CA ARG A 91 -4.47 -3.77 -4.03
C ARG A 91 -5.66 -2.84 -3.82
N VAL A 92 -6.71 -3.03 -4.62
CA VAL A 92 -7.96 -2.27 -4.58
C VAL A 92 -9.13 -3.25 -4.50
N LYS A 93 -10.07 -3.00 -3.58
CA LYS A 93 -11.33 -3.76 -3.49
C LYS A 93 -12.47 -2.84 -3.89
N THR A 94 -13.25 -3.23 -4.89
CA THR A 94 -14.47 -2.51 -5.29
C THR A 94 -15.64 -2.96 -4.43
N ILE A 95 -16.53 -2.02 -4.11
CA ILE A 95 -17.74 -2.30 -3.34
C ILE A 95 -18.77 -2.83 -4.35
N GLY A 96 -19.35 -4.01 -4.06
CA GLY A 96 -20.48 -4.53 -4.84
C GLY A 96 -21.75 -3.73 -4.56
N ASP A 97 -22.73 -3.79 -5.46
CA ASP A 97 -24.04 -3.19 -5.20
C ASP A 97 -24.64 -3.83 -3.94
N ILE A 98 -24.82 -3.02 -2.90
CA ILE A 98 -25.48 -3.44 -1.67
C ILE A 98 -26.97 -3.43 -1.98
N ASP A 99 -27.52 -4.59 -2.33
CA ASP A 99 -28.96 -4.78 -2.36
C ASP A 99 -29.52 -4.49 -0.95
N GLY A 100 -30.60 -3.72 -0.90
CA GLY A 100 -31.09 -3.06 0.31
C GLY A 100 -31.43 -4.04 1.43
N GLY A 101 -30.56 -4.14 2.42
CA GLY A 101 -30.77 -4.89 3.66
C GLY A 101 -29.97 -4.28 4.79
N ASP A 102 -30.68 -3.56 5.65
CA ASP A 102 -30.14 -2.83 6.80
C ASP A 102 -29.51 -3.78 7.85
N GLN A 103 -28.28 -3.48 8.30
CA GLN A 103 -27.92 -3.28 9.72
C GLN A 103 -26.40 -3.09 9.90
N GLN A 104 -26.06 -1.86 10.28
CA GLN A 104 -25.08 -1.47 11.29
C GLN A 104 -23.71 -2.20 11.29
N SER A 105 -22.72 -1.60 10.63
CA SER A 105 -21.32 -1.75 11.03
C SER A 105 -20.59 -0.43 10.90
N HIS A 106 -20.10 0.04 12.04
CA HIS A 106 -19.28 1.22 12.22
C HIS A 106 -17.97 1.06 11.43
N GLY A 107 -18.01 1.39 10.13
CA GLY A 107 -16.89 1.33 9.21
C GLY A 107 -16.03 2.57 9.35
N THR A 108 -15.03 2.51 10.23
CA THR A 108 -14.01 3.54 10.37
C THR A 108 -13.35 3.80 9.02
N THR A 109 -13.53 5.01 8.50
CA THR A 109 -12.82 5.55 7.33
C THR A 109 -11.32 5.55 7.61
N GLY A 110 -10.64 4.48 7.21
CA GLY A 110 -9.20 4.34 7.28
C GLY A 110 -8.59 4.49 5.90
N SER A 111 -8.31 5.74 5.53
CA SER A 111 -7.52 6.11 4.36
C SER A 111 -6.27 5.23 4.26
N SER A 112 -6.04 4.66 3.08
CA SER A 112 -4.89 3.81 2.75
C SER A 112 -3.53 4.54 2.89
N CYS A 113 -3.52 5.82 3.30
CA CYS A 113 -2.31 6.58 3.61
C CYS A 113 -1.86 6.48 5.09
N ASP A 114 -2.65 5.88 5.98
CA ASP A 114 -2.34 5.87 7.43
C ASP A 114 -1.57 4.62 7.91
N LYS A 115 -1.48 3.56 7.09
CA LYS A 115 -0.90 2.29 7.55
C LYS A 115 0.62 2.34 7.66
N GLU A 116 1.32 2.95 6.70
CA GLU A 116 2.78 3.06 6.72
C GLU A 116 3.28 3.96 7.85
N LYS A 117 2.63 5.10 8.10
CA LYS A 117 2.97 5.99 9.23
C LYS A 117 2.72 5.32 10.58
N ARG A 118 1.66 4.52 10.70
CA ARG A 118 1.34 3.80 11.94
C ARG A 118 2.32 2.67 12.23
N ILE A 119 2.79 1.95 11.21
CA ILE A 119 3.83 0.92 11.37
C ILE A 119 5.16 1.57 11.79
N LEU A 120 5.56 2.66 11.12
CA LEU A 120 6.80 3.36 11.47
C LEU A 120 6.77 3.94 12.89
N HIS A 121 5.66 4.58 13.29
CA HIS A 121 5.49 5.07 14.66
C HIS A 121 5.51 3.93 15.70
N ALA A 122 4.90 2.78 15.41
CA ALA A 122 4.91 1.63 16.32
C ALA A 122 6.31 1.04 16.50
N VAL A 123 7.10 0.93 15.42
CA VAL A 123 8.50 0.49 15.49
C VAL A 123 9.37 1.51 16.23
N TYR A 124 9.18 2.81 15.99
CA TYR A 124 9.94 3.84 16.69
C TYR A 124 9.62 3.89 18.19
N ALA A 125 8.33 3.76 18.56
CA ALA A 125 7.90 3.69 19.95
C ALA A 125 8.49 2.46 20.68
N SER A 126 8.54 1.29 20.03
CA SER A 126 9.11 0.09 20.64
C SER A 126 10.62 0.20 20.85
N LEU A 127 11.37 0.82 19.93
CA LEU A 127 12.79 1.08 20.08
C LEU A 127 13.09 2.05 21.24
N ILE A 128 12.29 3.11 21.40
CA ILE A 128 12.42 4.05 22.52
C ILE A 128 12.17 3.33 23.85
N ILE A 129 11.08 2.58 23.94
CA ILE A 129 10.73 1.84 25.17
C ILE A 129 11.85 0.85 25.53
N LEU A 130 12.38 0.11 24.55
CA LEU A 130 13.49 -0.82 24.78
C LEU A 130 14.74 -0.10 25.29
N SER A 131 15.09 1.05 24.68
CA SER A 131 16.23 1.87 25.11
C SER A 131 16.08 2.37 26.55
N LEU A 132 14.88 2.83 26.95
CA LEU A 132 14.61 3.28 28.31
C LEU A 132 14.73 2.14 29.33
N ILE A 133 14.26 0.94 28.99
CA ILE A 133 14.37 -0.25 29.85
C ILE A 133 15.84 -0.64 30.06
N ILE A 134 16.65 -0.65 28.99
CA ILE A 134 18.08 -0.95 29.08
C ILE A 134 18.80 0.05 30.00
N ASN A 135 18.54 1.34 29.83
CA ASN A 135 19.13 2.38 30.68
C ASN A 135 18.71 2.24 32.15
N LEU A 136 17.45 1.88 32.42
CA LEU A 136 16.97 1.63 33.79
C LEU A 136 17.67 0.42 34.42
N ILE A 137 17.82 -0.69 33.67
CA ILE A 137 18.50 -1.90 34.13
C ILE A 137 19.97 -1.59 34.44
N LEU A 138 20.67 -0.90 33.53
CA LEU A 138 22.06 -0.48 33.76
C LEU A 138 22.17 0.45 34.97
N GLY A 139 21.25 1.40 35.14
CA GLY A 139 21.18 2.27 36.31
C GLY A 139 21.00 1.50 37.62
N VAL A 140 20.11 0.50 37.65
CA VAL A 140 19.90 -0.38 38.82
C VAL A 140 21.13 -1.24 39.08
N ILE A 141 21.78 -1.78 38.04
CA ILE A 141 23.02 -2.57 38.18
C ILE A 141 24.14 -1.70 38.75
N ILE A 142 24.36 -0.51 38.19
CA ILE A 142 25.37 0.46 38.66
C ILE A 142 25.06 0.89 40.11
N TRP A 143 23.81 1.20 40.42
CA TRP A 143 23.37 1.54 41.78
C TRP A 143 23.63 0.39 42.76
N LYS A 144 23.30 -0.85 42.35
CA LYS A 144 23.51 -2.06 43.15
C LYS A 144 25.00 -2.37 43.34
N MET A 145 25.84 -2.10 42.34
CA MET A 145 27.30 -2.22 42.44
C MET A 145 27.89 -1.15 43.37
N ARG A 146 27.46 0.11 43.25
CA ARG A 146 27.90 1.20 44.13
C ARG A 146 27.52 0.96 45.59
N ARG A 147 26.34 0.38 45.85
CA ARG A 147 25.89 0.02 47.20
C ARG A 147 26.69 -1.14 47.82
N ARG A 148 27.28 -2.01 46.99
CA ARG A 148 28.16 -3.11 47.44
C ARG A 148 29.60 -2.65 47.68
N SER A 149 30.05 -1.59 47.00
CA SER A 149 31.41 -1.04 47.13
C SER A 149 31.58 -0.06 48.31
N GLY A 150 30.54 0.18 49.10
CA GLY A 150 30.54 1.09 50.25
C GLY A 150 30.43 0.39 51.61
N LYS A 151 30.89 -0.86 51.72
CA LYS A 151 31.11 -1.59 52.98
C LYS A 151 32.56 -2.00 53.09
#